data_AF-A0A7V1N9M3-F1
#
_entry.id   AF-A0A7V1N9M3-F1
#
_cell.length_a   1.000
_cell.length_b   1.000
_cell.length_c   1.000
_cell.angle_alpha   90.00
_cell.angle_beta   90.00
_cell.angle_gamma   90.00
#
_symmetry.space_group_name_H-M   'P 1'
#
loop_
_entity.id
_entity.type
_entity.pdbx_description
1 polymer ?
#
loop_
_entity_poly.entity_id
_entity_poly.type
_entity_poly.pdbx_seq_one_letter_code
_entity_poly.pdbx_strand_id
1 'polypeptide(L)'
;MPHGRLDVAHDVAVLPDLSEIPAHSFPRFEPGQHTRSAGPPLRFRRADRDTPDRPSRGRRAGTRLRLAETPGSAASSSQRPAAPLRHSDPPGFPPIARRSKSGTPGGRVMSTPTALRVPPSELELAAFERDGAIVLRDVIDASWIATMRQAIDAVLEAPGPLSREYTKPGHPGRYLGDFFLWRRNPDFRSFMADSSLPELAARLMKSTEVFFFYDQLLVKEPGTAEETPLHHDLTYWPLRGSQIVSIWVPFDPATPETGAVTYVRGSHRWGRMFTPAAFGEGAGYADTYARTGLEPVPDLETEIDPADHLAWSLEPGDVLVHHPLTLHFARGTASSDIRRRGLALRYVGDDATYDDRPGTFLKSPHMQGKLPGLGLKDGDPLRGALFPRVWPR
;
A
#
# COMPACT_ATOMS: atom_id res chain seq x y z
N MET A 1 -14.31 -64.60 13.38
CA MET A 1 -15.19 -64.04 12.34
C MET A 1 -15.25 -62.53 12.55
N PRO A 2 -14.55 -61.75 11.70
CA PRO A 2 -14.22 -60.34 11.92
C PRO A 2 -14.93 -59.39 10.93
N HIS A 3 -15.11 -58.12 11.30
CA HIS A 3 -15.25 -56.97 10.39
C HIS A 3 -14.87 -55.72 11.21
N GLY A 4 -14.04 -54.78 10.80
CA GLY A 4 -13.21 -54.60 9.60
C GLY A 4 -12.50 -53.25 9.78
N ARG A 5 -11.18 -53.23 9.71
CA ARG A 5 -10.39 -51.99 9.55
C ARG A 5 -10.68 -51.45 8.15
N LEU A 6 -10.97 -50.16 8.06
CA LEU A 6 -10.95 -49.42 6.79
C LEU A 6 -9.64 -48.65 6.74
N ASP A 7 -8.73 -49.17 5.91
CA ASP A 7 -7.61 -48.43 5.34
C ASP A 7 -8.15 -47.28 4.49
N VAL A 8 -7.67 -46.07 4.72
CA VAL A 8 -7.83 -44.95 3.78
C VAL A 8 -6.49 -44.79 3.09
N ALA A 9 -6.50 -45.11 1.80
CA ALA A 9 -5.37 -45.07 0.90
C ALA A 9 -4.83 -43.63 0.75
N HIS A 10 -3.50 -43.53 0.73
CA HIS A 10 -2.77 -42.36 0.25
C HIS A 10 -2.87 -42.30 -1.28
N ASP A 11 -3.71 -41.41 -1.81
CA ASP A 11 -3.62 -41.00 -3.22
C ASP A 11 -2.54 -39.93 -3.35
N VAL A 12 -1.36 -40.38 -3.78
CA VAL A 12 -0.28 -39.51 -4.26
C VAL A 12 -0.61 -39.15 -5.71
N ALA A 13 -1.18 -37.96 -5.91
CA ALA A 13 -1.31 -37.39 -7.24
C ALA A 13 0.09 -36.98 -7.75
N VAL A 14 0.54 -37.67 -8.79
CA VAL A 14 1.77 -37.36 -9.55
C VAL A 14 1.57 -36.02 -10.26
N LEU A 15 2.33 -35.00 -9.86
CA LEU A 15 2.38 -33.70 -10.52
C LEU A 15 3.22 -33.79 -11.81
N PRO A 16 2.89 -33.02 -12.87
CA PRO A 16 3.71 -32.97 -14.07
C PRO A 16 5.03 -32.25 -13.82
N ASP A 17 6.06 -32.72 -14.52
CA ASP A 17 7.42 -32.17 -14.59
C ASP A 17 7.39 -30.71 -15.08
N LEU A 18 8.01 -29.80 -14.30
CA LEU A 18 8.02 -28.35 -14.55
C LEU A 18 9.35 -27.85 -15.17
N SER A 19 10.09 -28.71 -15.86
CA SER A 19 11.39 -28.34 -16.45
C SER A 19 11.35 -27.48 -17.72
N GLU A 20 10.20 -26.93 -18.15
CA GLU A 20 10.11 -26.12 -19.38
C GLU A 20 9.21 -24.87 -19.27
N ILE A 21 9.55 -23.92 -18.39
CA ILE A 21 9.00 -22.55 -18.45
C ILE A 21 10.15 -21.56 -18.68
N PRO A 22 10.23 -20.90 -19.85
CA PRO A 22 11.24 -19.87 -20.08
C PRO A 22 11.01 -18.66 -19.18
N ALA A 23 12.05 -18.22 -18.49
CA ALA A 23 12.13 -16.89 -17.93
C ALA A 23 12.11 -15.84 -19.07
N HIS A 24 11.62 -14.64 -18.75
CA HIS A 24 11.50 -13.44 -19.60
C HIS A 24 10.17 -13.28 -20.35
N SER A 25 9.32 -12.38 -19.84
CA SER A 25 8.75 -11.22 -20.57
C SER A 25 7.65 -10.56 -19.72
N PHE A 26 7.95 -9.45 -19.04
CA PHE A 26 6.92 -8.49 -18.66
C PHE A 26 6.68 -7.56 -19.86
N PRO A 27 5.42 -7.25 -20.23
CA PRO A 27 5.16 -6.42 -21.40
C PRO A 27 5.61 -4.98 -21.15
N ARG A 28 6.41 -4.44 -22.07
CA ARG A 28 6.55 -2.98 -22.25
C ARG A 28 5.20 -2.44 -22.71
N PHE A 29 4.68 -1.44 -22.01
CA PHE A 29 3.52 -0.67 -22.45
C PHE A 29 3.94 0.25 -23.61
N GLU A 30 3.51 -0.06 -24.83
CA GLU A 30 3.46 0.86 -25.97
C GLU A 30 2.02 1.37 -26.11
N PRO A 31 1.78 2.69 -26.29
CA PRO A 31 0.43 3.23 -26.45
C PRO A 31 -0.14 2.89 -27.83
N GLY A 32 -1.00 1.86 -27.89
CA GLY A 32 -1.64 1.39 -29.11
C GLY A 32 -2.88 2.20 -29.53
N GLN A 33 -2.90 2.57 -30.81
CA GLN A 33 -4.04 3.12 -31.54
C GLN A 33 -5.19 2.09 -31.63
N HIS A 34 -6.42 2.54 -31.37
CA HIS A 34 -7.62 1.71 -31.46
C HIS A 34 -8.13 1.57 -32.90
N THR A 35 -8.27 0.33 -33.38
CA THR A 35 -9.22 -0.03 -34.45
C THR A 35 -10.27 -0.98 -33.93
N ARG A 36 -11.54 -0.63 -34.15
CA ARG A 36 -12.74 -1.33 -33.68
C ARG A 36 -13.02 -2.59 -34.50
N SER A 37 -13.47 -3.64 -33.82
CA SER A 37 -14.34 -4.69 -34.38
C SER A 37 -15.19 -5.24 -33.23
N ALA A 38 -16.50 -5.00 -33.28
CA ALA A 38 -17.47 -5.42 -32.27
C ALA A 38 -18.32 -6.57 -32.83
N GLY A 39 -18.32 -7.72 -32.15
CA GLY A 39 -19.35 -8.76 -32.28
C GLY A 39 -20.51 -8.49 -31.31
N PRO A 40 -21.75 -8.87 -31.64
CA PRO A 40 -22.93 -8.47 -30.87
C PRO A 40 -23.12 -9.33 -29.60
N PRO A 41 -23.67 -8.77 -28.50
CA PRO A 41 -23.91 -9.53 -27.28
C PRO A 41 -25.24 -10.29 -27.32
N LEU A 42 -25.23 -11.46 -26.67
CA LEU A 42 -26.38 -12.33 -26.42
C LEU A 42 -27.33 -11.70 -25.39
N ARG A 43 -28.64 -11.73 -25.70
CA ARG A 43 -29.72 -11.20 -24.85
C ARG A 43 -30.24 -12.29 -23.90
N PHE A 44 -30.34 -11.98 -22.60
CA PHE A 44 -31.21 -12.70 -21.67
C PHE A 44 -32.50 -11.91 -21.41
N ARG A 45 -33.65 -12.58 -21.54
CA ARG A 45 -35.00 -12.05 -21.32
C ARG A 45 -35.25 -11.79 -19.82
N ARG A 46 -35.78 -10.62 -19.48
CA ARG A 46 -36.51 -10.38 -18.22
C ARG A 46 -38.01 -10.44 -18.48
N ALA A 47 -38.75 -10.96 -17.52
CA ALA A 47 -40.20 -11.07 -17.52
C ALA A 47 -40.87 -9.77 -17.02
N ASP A 48 -41.99 -9.43 -17.66
CA ASP A 48 -42.85 -8.27 -17.39
C ASP A 48 -43.64 -8.39 -16.07
N ARG A 49 -43.91 -7.25 -15.45
CA ARG A 49 -45.14 -7.00 -14.67
C ARG A 49 -45.63 -5.56 -14.89
N ASP A 50 -46.94 -5.49 -15.10
CA ASP A 50 -47.77 -4.37 -15.54
C ASP A 50 -48.10 -3.27 -14.50
N THR A 51 -48.03 -2.01 -14.98
CA THR A 51 -49.01 -0.88 -14.86
C THR A 51 -49.27 -0.11 -13.54
N PRO A 52 -49.93 1.10 -13.54
CA PRO A 52 -50.25 2.06 -14.64
C PRO A 52 -49.97 3.59 -14.37
N ASP A 53 -49.83 4.33 -15.49
CA ASP A 53 -50.36 5.65 -15.95
C ASP A 53 -50.38 6.99 -15.12
N ARG A 54 -49.59 7.98 -15.61
CA ARG A 54 -49.82 9.44 -15.91
C ARG A 54 -50.38 10.48 -14.87
N PRO A 55 -50.28 11.84 -15.08
CA PRO A 55 -49.93 12.58 -16.31
C PRO A 55 -48.94 13.78 -16.22
N SER A 56 -48.69 14.29 -17.43
CA SER A 56 -47.96 15.42 -18.03
C SER A 56 -47.98 16.83 -17.41
N ARG A 57 -46.88 17.57 -17.69
CA ARG A 57 -46.73 19.03 -18.00
C ARG A 57 -45.30 19.18 -18.59
N GLY A 58 -44.92 20.01 -19.57
CA GLY A 58 -45.48 21.09 -20.36
C GLY A 58 -44.27 21.79 -21.02
N ARG A 59 -44.32 22.05 -22.34
CA ARG A 59 -43.26 22.69 -23.14
C ARG A 59 -43.08 24.19 -22.82
N ARG A 60 -41.86 24.74 -23.01
CA ARG A 60 -41.49 25.88 -23.90
C ARG A 60 -40.02 26.30 -23.66
N ALA A 61 -39.19 26.27 -24.71
CA ALA A 61 -38.70 27.41 -25.54
C ALA A 61 -37.53 28.16 -24.88
N GLY A 62 -36.31 28.03 -25.40
CA GLY A 62 -35.67 29.00 -26.31
C GLY A 62 -34.71 29.88 -25.52
N THR A 63 -33.41 29.96 -25.83
CA THR A 63 -32.82 31.10 -26.57
C THR A 63 -31.34 30.83 -26.85
N ARG A 64 -30.90 31.11 -28.08
CA ARG A 64 -29.50 31.22 -28.55
C ARG A 64 -28.90 32.58 -28.15
N LEU A 65 -27.63 32.60 -27.75
CA LEU A 65 -26.70 33.75 -27.91
C LEU A 65 -25.27 33.18 -27.96
N ARG A 66 -24.68 33.07 -29.15
CA ARG A 66 -23.76 34.00 -29.85
C ARG A 66 -22.41 34.21 -29.17
N LEU A 67 -21.40 33.73 -29.88
CA LEU A 67 -19.97 34.04 -29.82
C LEU A 67 -19.71 35.55 -29.98
N ALA A 68 -18.66 36.03 -29.31
CA ALA A 68 -17.89 37.21 -29.71
C ALA A 68 -16.40 36.89 -29.54
N GLU A 69 -15.68 36.97 -30.65
CA GLU A 69 -14.22 37.01 -30.75
C GLU A 69 -13.70 38.45 -30.64
N THR A 70 -12.36 38.55 -30.53
CA THR A 70 -11.40 39.61 -30.97
C THR A 70 -10.56 40.23 -29.83
N PRO A 71 -9.38 40.83 -30.12
CA PRO A 71 -8.22 40.28 -30.83
C PRO A 71 -6.89 40.54 -30.06
N GLY A 72 -5.76 40.10 -30.62
CA GLY A 72 -4.48 39.92 -29.92
C GLY A 72 -3.51 41.10 -29.81
N SER A 73 -2.28 40.78 -29.39
CA SER A 73 -1.05 41.53 -29.67
C SER A 73 0.18 40.68 -29.35
N ALA A 74 1.14 40.70 -30.27
CA ALA A 74 2.45 40.06 -30.18
C ALA A 74 3.50 41.07 -29.67
N ALA A 75 4.44 40.61 -28.85
CA ALA A 75 5.71 41.31 -28.64
C ALA A 75 6.85 40.29 -28.49
N SER A 76 7.82 40.43 -29.39
CA SER A 76 9.11 39.74 -29.43
C SER A 76 10.08 40.39 -28.42
N SER A 77 10.87 39.58 -27.71
CA SER A 77 12.22 39.99 -27.31
C SER A 77 13.14 38.79 -27.17
N SER A 78 14.31 38.92 -27.76
CA SER A 78 15.41 37.97 -27.83
C SER A 78 16.36 38.16 -26.64
N GLN A 79 16.78 37.07 -25.98
CA GLN A 79 17.96 37.06 -25.12
C GLN A 79 18.77 35.75 -25.28
N ARG A 80 20.08 35.92 -25.30
CA ARG A 80 21.16 34.93 -25.54
C ARG A 80 21.34 33.94 -24.37
N PRO A 81 22.00 32.78 -24.59
CA PRO A 81 22.11 31.73 -23.58
C PRO A 81 23.21 32.02 -22.54
N ALA A 82 22.95 31.70 -21.28
CA ALA A 82 23.91 31.71 -20.19
C ALA A 82 24.53 30.31 -19.98
N ALA A 83 25.83 30.27 -19.67
CA ALA A 83 26.65 29.09 -19.44
C ALA A 83 26.30 28.33 -18.14
N PRO A 84 26.65 27.04 -17.99
CA PRO A 84 26.15 26.19 -16.91
C PRO A 84 26.81 26.50 -15.56
N LEU A 85 25.98 26.72 -14.54
CA LEU A 85 26.39 26.75 -13.14
C LEU A 85 26.70 25.33 -12.66
N ARG A 86 27.88 25.15 -12.09
CA ARG A 86 28.27 23.91 -11.38
C ARG A 86 27.38 23.76 -10.16
N HIS A 87 26.61 22.67 -10.09
CA HIS A 87 25.87 22.31 -8.90
C HIS A 87 26.85 21.80 -7.84
N SER A 88 26.89 22.51 -6.71
CA SER A 88 27.39 22.00 -5.43
C SER A 88 26.27 21.20 -4.79
N ASP A 89 26.61 20.05 -4.20
CA ASP A 89 25.67 19.20 -3.48
C ASP A 89 25.03 19.98 -2.31
N PRO A 90 23.72 19.82 -2.06
CA PRO A 90 23.08 20.46 -0.91
C PRO A 90 23.57 19.82 0.40
N PRO A 91 23.67 20.60 1.50
CA PRO A 91 24.22 20.13 2.76
C PRO A 91 23.35 19.03 3.38
N GLY A 92 24.02 17.99 3.86
CA GLY A 92 23.41 16.88 4.60
C GLY A 92 22.65 17.34 5.85
N PHE A 93 21.73 16.49 6.28
CA PHE A 93 20.76 16.73 7.35
C PHE A 93 21.43 17.17 8.67
N PRO A 94 20.83 18.12 9.42
CA PRO A 94 21.31 18.44 10.76
C PRO A 94 21.13 17.23 11.69
N PRO A 95 22.08 16.97 12.60
CA PRO A 95 21.95 15.88 13.56
C PRO A 95 20.74 16.10 14.47
N ILE A 96 20.04 15.01 14.78
CA ILE A 96 18.95 14.99 15.76
C ILE A 96 19.49 15.54 17.08
N ALA A 97 18.87 16.61 17.59
CA ALA A 97 19.24 17.22 18.85
C ALA A 97 19.21 16.16 19.97
N ARG A 98 20.37 15.91 20.60
CA ARG A 98 20.42 15.15 21.85
C ARG A 98 19.62 15.93 22.89
N ARG A 99 18.53 15.34 23.38
CA ARG A 99 17.77 15.86 24.52
C ARG A 99 18.73 16.13 25.69
N SER A 100 18.62 17.32 26.27
CA SER A 100 19.22 17.63 27.56
C SER A 100 18.57 16.77 28.64
N LYS A 101 19.39 16.30 29.58
CA LYS A 101 18.97 15.44 30.70
C LYS A 101 18.01 16.20 31.61
N SER A 102 16.72 15.97 31.48
CA SER A 102 15.73 16.14 32.56
C SER A 102 14.73 14.99 32.48
N GLY A 103 14.43 14.39 33.63
CA GLY A 103 13.89 13.04 33.77
C GLY A 103 12.60 12.77 33.02
N THR A 104 12.65 11.80 32.12
CA THR A 104 11.51 11.03 31.58
C THR A 104 12.08 9.64 31.29
N PRO A 105 11.38 8.52 31.54
CA PRO A 105 11.94 7.19 31.25
C PRO A 105 12.19 7.09 29.75
N GLY A 106 13.46 7.15 29.35
CA GLY A 106 13.86 7.15 27.95
C GLY A 106 13.66 5.77 27.34
N GLY A 107 12.95 5.72 26.22
CA GLY A 107 12.91 4.57 25.33
C GLY A 107 14.33 4.09 25.06
N ARG A 108 14.61 2.85 25.46
CA ARG A 108 15.91 2.23 25.27
C ARG A 108 16.00 1.85 23.79
N VAL A 109 16.71 2.66 23.00
CA VAL A 109 17.11 2.27 21.65
C VAL A 109 17.79 0.90 21.75
N MET A 110 17.19 -0.12 21.13
CA MET A 110 17.78 -1.46 21.08
C MET A 110 19.12 -1.33 20.36
N SER A 111 20.23 -1.51 21.09
CA SER A 111 21.58 -1.20 20.58
C SER A 111 22.16 -2.26 19.65
N THR A 112 21.43 -3.35 19.40
CA THR A 112 21.89 -4.45 18.55
C THR A 112 20.76 -4.88 17.64
N PRO A 113 20.99 -4.88 16.32
CA PRO A 113 19.99 -5.36 15.38
C PRO A 113 19.57 -6.81 15.67
N THR A 114 18.26 -7.04 15.71
CA THR A 114 17.66 -8.38 15.91
C THR A 114 17.82 -9.19 14.63
N ALA A 115 18.33 -10.41 14.74
CA ALA A 115 18.39 -11.35 13.61
C ALA A 115 17.02 -12.01 13.38
N LEU A 116 16.73 -12.42 12.15
CA LEU A 116 15.55 -13.23 11.87
C LEU A 116 15.74 -14.62 12.50
N ARG A 117 14.91 -14.96 13.50
CA ARG A 117 15.03 -16.22 14.27
C ARG A 117 14.78 -17.45 13.41
N VAL A 118 13.70 -17.41 12.63
CA VAL A 118 13.28 -18.48 11.73
C VAL A 118 13.06 -17.86 10.36
N PRO A 119 13.94 -18.14 9.38
CA PRO A 119 13.71 -17.75 8.00
C PRO A 119 12.45 -18.42 7.43
N PRO A 120 11.72 -17.77 6.51
CA PRO A 120 10.65 -18.43 5.77
C PRO A 120 11.16 -19.70 5.09
N SER A 121 10.39 -20.78 5.21
CA SER A 121 10.61 -22.02 4.49
C SER A 121 10.36 -21.85 2.99
N GLU A 122 10.89 -22.77 2.19
CA GLU A 122 10.62 -22.80 0.75
C GLU A 122 9.12 -22.89 0.43
N LEU A 123 8.34 -23.57 1.29
CA LEU A 123 6.88 -23.65 1.14
C LEU A 123 6.20 -22.29 1.38
N GLU A 124 6.66 -21.51 2.37
CA GLU A 124 6.15 -20.16 2.63
C GLU A 124 6.54 -19.19 1.52
N LEU A 125 7.78 -19.29 1.00
CA LEU A 125 8.22 -18.50 -0.15
C LEU A 125 7.41 -18.82 -1.40
N ALA A 126 7.20 -20.11 -1.71
CA ALA A 126 6.37 -20.53 -2.83
C ALA A 126 4.90 -20.11 -2.66
N ALA A 127 4.36 -20.17 -1.44
CA ALA A 127 3.02 -19.67 -1.14
C ALA A 127 2.93 -18.16 -1.37
N PHE A 128 3.91 -17.38 -0.93
CA PHE A 128 3.96 -15.93 -1.18
C PHE A 128 4.01 -15.60 -2.66
N GLU A 129 4.85 -16.30 -3.44
CA GLU A 129 4.93 -16.10 -4.87
C GLU A 129 3.61 -16.43 -5.58
N ARG A 130 2.95 -17.52 -5.19
CA ARG A 130 1.68 -17.99 -5.77
C ARG A 130 0.50 -17.10 -5.38
N ASP A 131 0.36 -16.82 -4.09
CA ASP A 131 -0.84 -16.22 -3.50
C ASP A 131 -0.75 -14.70 -3.36
N GLY A 132 0.47 -14.14 -3.38
CA GLY A 132 0.71 -12.70 -3.27
C GLY A 132 0.64 -12.16 -1.85
N ALA A 133 0.23 -12.96 -0.88
CA ALA A 133 0.28 -12.63 0.55
C ALA A 133 0.43 -13.89 1.41
N ILE A 134 1.12 -13.74 2.54
CA ILE A 134 1.28 -14.79 3.55
C ILE A 134 1.22 -14.20 4.96
N VAL A 135 0.99 -15.07 5.94
CA VAL A 135 1.25 -14.80 7.36
C VAL A 135 2.53 -15.52 7.78
N LEU A 136 3.37 -14.84 8.55
CA LEU A 136 4.52 -15.45 9.22
C LEU A 136 4.37 -15.22 10.73
N ARG A 137 4.56 -16.29 11.50
CA ARG A 137 4.29 -16.30 12.94
C ARG A 137 5.55 -15.99 13.74
N ASP A 138 5.39 -15.28 14.86
CA ASP A 138 6.47 -15.01 15.82
C ASP A 138 7.76 -14.44 15.19
N VAL A 139 7.61 -13.52 14.24
CA VAL A 139 8.73 -12.85 13.54
C VAL A 139 9.30 -11.71 14.36
N ILE A 140 8.45 -11.00 15.11
CA ILE A 140 8.80 -9.81 15.88
C ILE A 140 8.92 -10.13 17.36
N ASP A 141 10.11 -9.90 17.92
CA ASP A 141 10.38 -10.07 19.33
C ASP A 141 9.43 -9.24 20.23
N ALA A 142 9.01 -9.83 21.34
CA ALA A 142 8.13 -9.16 22.31
C ALA A 142 8.68 -7.82 22.85
N SER A 143 10.01 -7.63 22.88
CA SER A 143 10.64 -6.36 23.25
C SER A 143 10.36 -5.25 22.23
N TRP A 144 10.36 -5.58 20.94
CA TRP A 144 9.94 -4.66 19.88
C TRP A 144 8.47 -4.32 19.99
N ILE A 145 7.61 -5.31 20.26
CA ILE A 145 6.18 -5.08 20.49
C ILE A 145 5.98 -4.07 21.63
N ALA A 146 6.60 -4.29 22.78
CA ALA A 146 6.48 -3.40 23.93
C ALA A 146 6.98 -1.97 23.63
N THR A 147 8.14 -1.85 22.98
CA THR A 147 8.73 -0.56 22.60
C THR A 147 7.84 0.20 21.62
N MET A 148 7.37 -0.47 20.58
CA MET A 148 6.55 0.16 19.54
C MET A 148 5.16 0.53 20.04
N ARG A 149 4.57 -0.23 20.96
CA ARG A 149 3.31 0.17 21.65
C ARG A 149 3.46 1.54 22.30
N GLN A 150 4.53 1.75 23.08
CA GLN A 150 4.80 3.03 23.73
C GLN A 150 5.05 4.15 22.71
N ALA A 151 5.83 3.87 21.65
CA ALA A 151 6.11 4.85 20.61
C ALA A 151 4.86 5.26 19.82
N ILE A 152 3.95 4.31 19.56
CA ILE A 152 2.66 4.56 18.90
C ILE A 152 1.74 5.37 19.82
N ASP A 153 1.68 5.05 21.11
CA ASP A 153 0.87 5.81 22.06
C ASP A 153 1.34 7.28 22.12
N ALA A 154 2.65 7.53 22.11
CA ALA A 154 3.19 8.89 22.02
C ALA A 154 2.81 9.63 20.72
N VAL A 155 2.71 8.92 19.59
CA VAL A 155 2.24 9.48 18.32
C VAL A 155 0.74 9.79 18.37
N LEU A 156 -0.06 8.97 19.05
CA LEU A 156 -1.51 9.19 19.20
C LEU A 156 -1.83 10.44 20.02
N GLU A 157 -1.02 10.71 21.05
CA GLU A 157 -1.10 11.91 21.90
C GLU A 157 -0.61 13.18 21.18
N ALA A 158 0.42 13.06 20.35
CA ALA A 158 1.00 14.17 19.59
C ALA A 158 1.20 13.80 18.11
N PRO A 159 0.13 13.79 17.30
CA PRO A 159 0.20 13.40 15.89
C PRO A 159 1.15 14.29 15.07
N GLY A 160 1.86 13.69 14.12
CA GLY A 160 2.81 14.39 13.28
C GLY A 160 2.16 15.26 12.19
N PRO A 161 2.95 16.06 11.45
CA PRO A 161 2.46 16.91 10.37
C PRO A 161 1.98 16.14 9.12
N LEU A 162 2.25 14.84 9.07
CA LEU A 162 1.79 13.90 8.05
C LEU A 162 0.64 13.03 8.54
N SER A 163 0.15 13.26 9.76
CA SER A 163 -0.99 12.53 10.28
C SER A 163 -2.28 12.92 9.56
N ARG A 164 -3.23 11.98 9.56
CA ARG A 164 -4.55 12.15 8.99
C ARG A 164 -5.58 11.46 9.88
N GLU A 165 -6.57 12.24 10.31
CA GLU A 165 -7.75 11.71 10.99
C GLU A 165 -8.75 11.29 9.92
N TYR A 166 -9.07 10.00 9.86
CA TYR A 166 -10.03 9.44 8.90
C TYR A 166 -11.44 9.38 9.46
N THR A 167 -11.60 9.27 10.79
CA THR A 167 -12.91 9.34 11.44
C THR A 167 -13.39 10.78 11.45
N LYS A 168 -14.61 10.99 10.97
CA LYS A 168 -15.20 12.34 10.89
C LYS A 168 -15.60 12.84 12.29
N PRO A 169 -15.55 14.17 12.54
CA PRO A 169 -16.07 14.73 13.80
C PRO A 169 -17.50 14.27 14.08
N GLY A 170 -17.74 13.74 15.29
CA GLY A 170 -19.05 13.25 15.73
C GLY A 170 -19.33 11.77 15.45
N HIS A 171 -18.45 11.07 14.73
CA HIS A 171 -18.52 9.61 14.58
C HIS A 171 -17.85 8.90 15.79
N PRO A 172 -18.31 7.70 16.16
CA PRO A 172 -17.69 6.92 17.25
C PRO A 172 -16.30 6.40 16.86
N GLY A 173 -15.47 6.13 17.87
CA GLY A 173 -14.12 5.65 17.68
C GLY A 173 -13.16 6.71 17.14
N ARG A 174 -12.06 6.26 16.54
CA ARG A 174 -11.01 7.10 15.95
C ARG A 174 -10.13 6.25 15.03
N TYR A 175 -9.93 6.72 13.80
CA TYR A 175 -9.01 6.12 12.84
C TYR A 175 -7.92 7.12 12.47
N LEU A 176 -6.73 6.96 13.09
CA LEU A 176 -5.56 7.76 12.78
C LEU A 176 -4.63 7.05 11.79
N GLY A 177 -4.28 7.75 10.72
CA GLY A 177 -3.14 7.44 9.86
C GLY A 177 -1.96 8.37 10.12
N ASP A 178 -0.74 7.88 9.97
CA ASP A 178 0.44 8.74 9.91
C ASP A 178 1.54 8.11 9.03
N PHE A 179 2.40 8.93 8.42
CA PHE A 179 3.34 8.53 7.38
C PHE A 179 4.76 9.01 7.70
N PHE A 180 5.78 8.28 7.23
CA PHE A 180 7.20 8.64 7.36
C PHE A 180 7.62 8.91 8.82
N LEU A 181 7.11 8.13 9.76
CA LEU A 181 7.39 8.25 11.20
C LEU A 181 8.87 8.02 11.52
N TRP A 182 9.52 7.07 10.84
CA TRP A 182 10.96 6.80 10.94
C TRP A 182 11.85 8.06 10.78
N ARG A 183 11.36 9.08 10.06
CA ARG A 183 12.12 10.33 9.86
C ARG A 183 12.20 11.17 11.12
N ARG A 184 11.22 11.07 12.00
CA ARG A 184 11.04 11.97 13.16
C ARG A 184 10.95 11.26 14.50
N ASN A 185 10.75 9.94 14.51
CA ASN A 185 10.69 9.15 15.72
C ASN A 185 11.83 8.11 15.72
N PRO A 186 12.73 8.12 16.72
CA PRO A 186 13.87 7.21 16.79
C PRO A 186 13.44 5.74 16.94
N ASP A 187 12.34 5.45 17.63
CA ASP A 187 11.88 4.07 17.81
C ASP A 187 11.37 3.47 16.48
N PHE A 188 10.64 4.26 15.68
CA PHE A 188 10.22 3.85 14.33
C PHE A 188 11.42 3.68 13.39
N ARG A 189 12.43 4.55 13.50
CA ARG A 189 13.69 4.44 12.75
C ARG A 189 14.43 3.16 13.08
N SER A 190 14.58 2.86 14.36
CA SER A 190 15.24 1.64 14.80
C SER A 190 14.40 0.41 14.48
N PHE A 191 13.06 0.47 14.58
CA PHE A 191 12.23 -0.68 14.20
C PHE A 191 12.35 -1.03 12.72
N MET A 192 12.38 -0.05 11.81
CA MET A 192 12.52 -0.32 10.37
C MET A 192 13.91 -0.79 9.94
N ALA A 193 14.96 -0.50 10.71
CA ALA A 193 16.35 -0.83 10.35
C ALA A 193 16.94 -1.99 11.19
N ASP A 194 16.59 -2.04 12.47
CA ASP A 194 17.23 -2.89 13.47
C ASP A 194 16.35 -4.09 13.89
N SER A 195 15.10 -4.19 13.44
CA SER A 195 14.29 -5.41 13.64
C SER A 195 14.70 -6.54 12.69
N SER A 196 14.02 -7.69 12.78
CA SER A 196 14.19 -8.82 11.85
C SER A 196 13.65 -8.53 10.43
N LEU A 197 12.93 -7.42 10.22
CA LEU A 197 12.21 -7.12 8.99
C LEU A 197 13.11 -6.89 7.76
N PRO A 198 14.26 -6.19 7.82
CA PRO A 198 15.13 -6.02 6.66
C PRO A 198 15.66 -7.35 6.10
N GLU A 199 16.07 -8.28 6.98
CA GLU A 199 16.50 -9.62 6.56
C GLU A 199 15.34 -10.41 5.96
N LEU A 200 14.17 -10.36 6.59
CA LEU A 200 12.97 -11.01 6.07
C LEU A 200 12.61 -10.48 4.67
N ALA A 201 12.61 -9.16 4.48
CA ALA A 201 12.35 -8.52 3.21
C ALA A 201 13.38 -8.95 2.13
N ALA A 202 14.66 -9.03 2.49
CA ALA A 202 15.71 -9.48 1.57
C ALA A 202 15.43 -10.89 1.05
N ARG A 203 15.03 -11.81 1.93
CA ARG A 203 14.71 -13.21 1.58
C ARG A 203 13.46 -13.31 0.71
N LEU A 204 12.38 -12.64 1.09
CA LEU A 204 11.11 -12.64 0.34
C LEU A 204 11.26 -12.07 -1.07
N MET A 205 12.06 -11.01 -1.21
CA MET A 205 12.33 -10.37 -2.50
C MET A 205 13.46 -11.03 -3.29
N LYS A 206 14.16 -12.02 -2.70
CA LYS A 206 15.40 -12.61 -3.28
C LYS A 206 16.44 -11.53 -3.65
N SER A 207 16.55 -10.52 -2.80
CA SER A 207 17.31 -9.29 -3.04
C SER A 207 18.67 -9.31 -2.34
N THR A 208 19.69 -8.71 -2.97
CA THR A 208 21.02 -8.55 -2.37
C THR A 208 21.12 -7.34 -1.44
N GLU A 209 20.43 -6.24 -1.77
CA GLU A 209 20.37 -5.04 -0.96
C GLU A 209 18.90 -4.62 -0.74
N VAL A 210 18.58 -4.26 0.50
CA VAL A 210 17.23 -3.76 0.83
C VAL A 210 17.31 -2.30 1.24
N PHE A 211 16.40 -1.50 0.72
CA PHE A 211 16.22 -0.10 1.05
C PHE A 211 14.85 0.12 1.68
N PHE A 212 14.79 0.95 2.70
CA PHE A 212 13.53 1.31 3.32
C PHE A 212 12.82 2.38 2.50
N PHE A 213 11.56 2.15 2.13
CA PHE A 213 10.78 3.10 1.35
C PHE A 213 10.03 4.07 2.27
N TYR A 214 9.07 3.58 3.05
CA TYR A 214 8.41 4.35 4.11
C TYR A 214 7.59 3.46 5.05
N ASP A 215 7.23 3.99 6.21
CA ASP A 215 6.25 3.44 7.14
C ASP A 215 4.91 4.19 7.07
N GLN A 216 3.83 3.49 7.37
CA GLN A 216 2.53 4.08 7.63
C GLN A 216 1.88 3.44 8.85
N LEU A 217 1.62 4.27 9.85
CA LEU A 217 0.85 3.92 11.02
C LEU A 217 -0.64 3.98 10.70
N LEU A 218 -1.38 2.97 11.15
CA LEU A 218 -2.82 2.83 10.97
C LEU A 218 -3.41 2.35 12.30
N VAL A 219 -3.99 3.26 13.08
CA VAL A 219 -4.59 2.93 14.39
C VAL A 219 -6.10 3.11 14.33
N LYS A 220 -6.84 2.06 14.68
CA LYS A 220 -8.28 2.13 14.89
C LYS A 220 -8.59 1.92 16.38
N GLU A 221 -9.19 2.90 17.02
CA GLU A 221 -9.71 2.77 18.39
C GLU A 221 -10.97 1.89 18.41
N PRO A 222 -11.37 1.33 19.56
CA PRO A 222 -12.65 0.64 19.73
C PRO A 222 -13.84 1.47 19.19
N GLY A 223 -14.79 0.80 18.53
CA GLY A 223 -16.00 1.46 18.01
C GLY A 223 -15.84 2.19 16.68
N THR A 224 -14.66 2.10 16.04
CA THR A 224 -14.40 2.75 14.73
C THR A 224 -15.04 1.98 13.58
N ALA A 225 -16.01 2.57 12.89
CA ALA A 225 -16.70 1.91 11.77
C ALA A 225 -15.94 2.00 10.44
N GLU A 226 -15.06 3.00 10.28
CA GLU A 226 -14.36 3.24 9.03
C GLU A 226 -13.52 2.02 8.60
N GLU A 227 -13.75 1.56 7.38
CA GLU A 227 -13.00 0.49 6.73
C GLU A 227 -11.80 1.03 5.93
N THR A 228 -10.87 0.14 5.63
CA THR A 228 -9.88 0.36 4.57
C THR A 228 -10.45 -0.28 3.29
N PRO A 229 -10.74 0.51 2.24
CA PRO A 229 -11.35 -0.01 1.01
C PRO A 229 -10.41 -0.97 0.27
N LEU A 230 -10.97 -1.78 -0.65
CA LEU A 230 -10.19 -2.65 -1.52
C LEU A 230 -9.26 -1.82 -2.41
N HIS A 231 -7.95 -2.14 -2.42
CA HIS A 231 -6.96 -1.44 -3.22
C HIS A 231 -5.69 -2.25 -3.50
N HIS A 232 -4.91 -1.77 -4.46
CA HIS A 232 -3.48 -2.08 -4.57
C HIS A 232 -2.66 -1.00 -3.87
N ASP A 233 -1.55 -1.39 -3.27
CA ASP A 233 -0.59 -0.48 -2.68
C ASP A 233 0.26 0.21 -3.77
N LEU A 234 0.71 -0.55 -4.79
CA LEU A 234 1.62 -0.03 -5.82
C LEU A 234 1.02 1.14 -6.59
N THR A 235 -0.30 1.21 -6.75
CA THR A 235 -0.95 2.25 -7.56
C THR A 235 -0.83 3.64 -6.93
N TYR A 236 -0.57 3.72 -5.62
CA TYR A 236 -0.24 4.98 -4.94
C TYR A 236 1.25 5.34 -5.08
N TRP A 237 2.13 4.37 -5.31
CA TRP A 237 3.57 4.57 -5.11
C TRP A 237 4.30 4.94 -6.42
N PRO A 238 5.29 5.85 -6.36
CA PRO A 238 6.17 6.16 -7.47
C PRO A 238 7.30 5.14 -7.57
N LEU A 239 6.91 3.86 -7.70
CA LEU A 239 7.79 2.73 -7.76
C LEU A 239 7.48 1.87 -8.99
N ARG A 240 8.53 1.36 -9.61
CA ARG A 240 8.49 0.23 -10.55
C ARG A 240 9.58 -0.77 -10.18
N GLY A 241 9.35 -2.05 -10.47
CA GLY A 241 10.22 -3.15 -10.07
C GLY A 241 9.41 -4.31 -9.50
N SER A 242 10.07 -5.45 -9.32
CA SER A 242 9.50 -6.68 -8.79
C SER A 242 9.90 -6.93 -7.34
N GLN A 243 11.03 -6.39 -6.89
CA GLN A 243 11.51 -6.52 -5.51
C GLN A 243 10.91 -5.41 -4.66
N ILE A 244 9.60 -5.51 -4.41
CA ILE A 244 8.86 -4.58 -3.55
C ILE A 244 7.98 -5.42 -2.63
N VAL A 245 8.09 -5.19 -1.32
CA VAL A 245 7.27 -5.89 -0.32
C VAL A 245 6.71 -4.93 0.71
N SER A 246 5.48 -5.19 1.13
CA SER A 246 4.82 -4.51 2.24
C SER A 246 4.68 -5.53 3.38
N ILE A 247 5.13 -5.14 4.57
CA ILE A 247 5.03 -5.97 5.78
C ILE A 247 4.17 -5.21 6.79
N TRP A 248 3.05 -5.81 7.15
CA TRP A 248 2.12 -5.26 8.13
C TRP A 248 2.30 -5.96 9.48
N VAL A 249 2.56 -5.16 10.51
CA VAL A 249 2.81 -5.64 11.88
C VAL A 249 1.65 -5.20 12.78
N PRO A 250 0.87 -6.14 13.37
CA PRO A 250 -0.02 -5.85 14.47
C PRO A 250 0.75 -5.65 15.77
N PHE A 251 0.36 -4.65 16.55
CA PHE A 251 0.80 -4.50 17.94
C PHE A 251 -0.29 -4.85 18.94
N ASP A 252 -1.44 -5.33 18.49
CA ASP A 252 -2.55 -5.81 19.29
C ASP A 252 -3.13 -7.06 18.60
N PRO A 253 -3.79 -7.96 19.34
CA PRO A 253 -4.54 -9.04 18.71
C PRO A 253 -5.50 -8.48 17.66
N ALA A 254 -5.50 -9.10 16.47
CA ALA A 254 -6.32 -8.63 15.36
C ALA A 254 -6.89 -9.81 14.58
N THR A 255 -8.19 -9.77 14.32
CA THR A 255 -8.90 -10.72 13.46
C THR A 255 -9.40 -10.01 12.21
N PRO A 256 -9.77 -10.73 11.14
CA PRO A 256 -10.34 -10.12 9.93
C PRO A 256 -11.56 -9.23 10.22
N GLU A 257 -12.39 -9.61 11.21
CA GLU A 257 -13.59 -8.89 11.65
C GLU A 257 -13.25 -7.66 12.50
N THR A 258 -12.06 -7.65 13.12
CA THR A 258 -11.56 -6.56 13.98
C THR A 258 -10.42 -5.79 13.31
N GLY A 259 -10.37 -5.83 11.99
CA GLY A 259 -9.53 -4.94 11.18
C GLY A 259 -8.12 -5.42 10.92
N ALA A 260 -7.84 -6.73 11.05
CA ALA A 260 -6.71 -7.36 10.34
C ALA A 260 -6.93 -7.26 8.82
N VAL A 261 -5.84 -7.29 8.05
CA VAL A 261 -5.89 -7.12 6.60
C VAL A 261 -6.31 -8.44 5.95
N THR A 262 -7.25 -8.35 5.01
CA THR A 262 -7.70 -9.46 4.15
C THR A 262 -7.21 -9.21 2.73
N TYR A 263 -6.72 -10.25 2.06
CA TYR A 263 -6.16 -10.17 0.72
C TYR A 263 -6.96 -11.01 -0.28
N VAL A 264 -6.91 -10.65 -1.56
CA VAL A 264 -7.44 -11.46 -2.66
C VAL A 264 -6.30 -12.31 -3.24
N ARG A 265 -6.39 -13.63 -3.06
CA ARG A 265 -5.38 -14.61 -3.49
C ARG A 265 -5.03 -14.45 -4.96
N GLY A 266 -3.73 -14.36 -5.26
CA GLY A 266 -3.21 -14.35 -6.64
C GLY A 266 -3.46 -13.07 -7.43
N SER A 267 -4.12 -12.06 -6.85
CA SER A 267 -4.50 -10.83 -7.54
C SER A 267 -3.31 -10.00 -8.04
N HIS A 268 -2.13 -10.16 -7.44
CA HIS A 268 -0.89 -9.55 -7.92
C HIS A 268 -0.45 -10.03 -9.31
N ARG A 269 -0.94 -11.18 -9.76
CA ARG A 269 -0.60 -11.78 -11.06
C ARG A 269 -1.62 -11.45 -12.16
N TRP A 270 -2.65 -10.66 -11.87
CA TRP A 270 -3.67 -10.32 -12.87
C TRP A 270 -3.17 -9.43 -14.01
N GLY A 271 -1.96 -8.85 -13.89
CA GLY A 271 -1.41 -7.97 -14.92
C GLY A 271 -2.18 -6.65 -15.06
N ARG A 272 -2.92 -6.27 -14.02
CA ARG A 272 -3.80 -5.09 -13.98
C ARG A 272 -3.39 -4.17 -12.85
N MET A 273 -3.63 -2.88 -13.04
CA MET A 273 -3.55 -1.86 -12.00
C MET A 273 -4.88 -1.12 -11.96
N PHE A 274 -5.46 -1.03 -10.77
CA PHE A 274 -6.70 -0.32 -10.55
C PHE A 274 -6.48 1.10 -10.05
N THR A 275 -7.45 1.96 -10.32
CA THR A 275 -7.49 3.33 -9.81
C THR A 275 -7.35 3.31 -8.29
N PRO A 276 -6.47 4.13 -7.70
CA PRO A 276 -6.33 4.18 -6.26
C PRO A 276 -7.65 4.55 -5.57
N ALA A 277 -7.96 3.88 -4.47
CA ALA A 277 -9.15 4.15 -3.68
C ALA A 277 -8.94 5.37 -2.77
N ALA A 278 -9.93 6.25 -2.70
CA ALA A 278 -9.91 7.34 -1.73
C ALA A 278 -10.20 6.80 -0.32
N PHE A 279 -9.28 7.03 0.62
CA PHE A 279 -9.52 6.77 2.04
C PHE A 279 -10.40 7.89 2.61
N GLY A 280 -11.70 7.60 2.75
CA GLY A 280 -12.72 8.51 3.26
C GLY A 280 -13.34 9.42 2.19
N GLU A 281 -14.60 9.82 2.40
CA GLU A 281 -15.28 10.79 1.55
C GLU A 281 -14.59 12.16 1.60
N GLY A 282 -14.43 12.81 0.44
CA GLY A 282 -13.81 14.14 0.36
C GLY A 282 -12.29 14.14 0.52
N ALA A 283 -11.62 12.99 0.31
CA ALA A 283 -10.19 12.87 0.51
C ALA A 283 -9.30 13.79 -0.36
N GLY A 284 -9.87 14.49 -1.35
CA GLY A 284 -9.16 15.46 -2.20
C GLY A 284 -8.28 14.83 -3.27
N TYR A 285 -8.39 13.52 -3.49
CA TYR A 285 -7.56 12.78 -4.44
C TYR A 285 -8.28 12.38 -5.74
N ALA A 286 -9.60 12.63 -5.85
CA ALA A 286 -10.39 12.23 -7.02
C ALA A 286 -9.78 12.71 -8.34
N ASP A 287 -9.42 13.99 -8.42
CA ASP A 287 -8.77 14.56 -9.63
C ASP A 287 -7.35 14.00 -9.86
N THR A 288 -6.65 13.61 -8.79
CA THR A 288 -5.33 13.00 -8.89
C THR A 288 -5.41 11.58 -9.42
N TYR A 289 -6.39 10.80 -8.97
CA TYR A 289 -6.60 9.42 -9.39
C TYR A 289 -7.27 9.31 -10.75
N ALA A 290 -8.17 10.24 -11.10
CA ALA A 290 -8.74 10.33 -12.44
C ALA A 290 -7.66 10.50 -13.53
N ARG A 291 -6.56 11.19 -13.22
CA ARG A 291 -5.41 11.38 -14.14
C ARG A 291 -4.57 10.13 -14.36
N THR A 292 -4.81 9.04 -13.62
CA THR A 292 -4.07 7.79 -13.83
C THR A 292 -4.53 7.04 -15.08
N GLY A 293 -5.78 7.26 -15.53
CA GLY A 293 -6.38 6.53 -16.65
C GLY A 293 -6.56 5.03 -16.38
N LEU A 294 -6.42 4.59 -15.13
CA LEU A 294 -6.62 3.21 -14.73
C LEU A 294 -8.12 2.90 -14.64
N GLU A 295 -8.46 1.62 -14.74
CA GLU A 295 -9.82 1.16 -14.53
C GLU A 295 -10.18 1.16 -13.04
N PRO A 296 -11.46 1.23 -12.66
CA PRO A 296 -11.88 1.14 -11.25
C PRO A 296 -11.51 -0.20 -10.63
N VAL A 297 -11.28 -0.22 -9.32
CA VAL A 297 -11.14 -1.47 -8.56
C VAL A 297 -12.43 -2.30 -8.67
N PRO A 298 -12.36 -3.63 -8.81
CA PRO A 298 -13.56 -4.48 -8.80
C PRO A 298 -14.37 -4.31 -7.52
N ASP A 299 -15.69 -4.46 -7.64
CA ASP A 299 -16.56 -4.47 -6.48
C ASP A 299 -16.30 -5.71 -5.62
N LEU A 300 -15.98 -5.49 -4.34
CA LEU A 300 -15.57 -6.55 -3.43
C LEU A 300 -16.65 -7.62 -3.22
N GLU A 301 -17.94 -7.24 -3.22
CA GLU A 301 -19.03 -8.14 -2.85
C GLU A 301 -19.63 -8.86 -4.06
N THR A 302 -19.48 -8.29 -5.27
CA THR A 302 -20.11 -8.83 -6.50
C THR A 302 -19.11 -9.37 -7.53
N GLU A 303 -17.84 -8.96 -7.47
CA GLU A 303 -16.81 -9.34 -8.46
C GLU A 303 -15.63 -10.12 -7.87
N ILE A 304 -15.54 -10.23 -6.54
CA ILE A 304 -14.52 -11.02 -5.85
C ILE A 304 -15.19 -12.21 -5.15
N ASP A 305 -14.72 -13.43 -5.41
CA ASP A 305 -15.21 -14.62 -4.72
C ASP A 305 -14.67 -14.63 -3.28
N PRO A 306 -15.54 -14.72 -2.25
CA PRO A 306 -15.08 -14.88 -0.87
C PRO A 306 -14.15 -16.07 -0.64
N ALA A 307 -14.19 -17.10 -1.48
CA ALA A 307 -13.26 -18.24 -1.43
C ALA A 307 -11.80 -17.85 -1.78
N ASP A 308 -11.61 -16.74 -2.49
CA ASP A 308 -10.29 -16.20 -2.82
C ASP A 308 -9.72 -15.32 -1.68
N HIS A 309 -10.46 -15.10 -0.60
CA HIS A 309 -9.97 -14.33 0.53
C HIS A 309 -8.89 -15.08 1.32
N LEU A 310 -7.76 -14.41 1.53
CA LEU A 310 -6.74 -14.79 2.48
C LEU A 310 -6.90 -13.93 3.73
N ALA A 311 -7.25 -14.57 4.84
CA ALA A 311 -7.54 -13.89 6.09
C ALA A 311 -7.00 -14.70 7.25
N TRP A 312 -6.36 -14.02 8.21
CA TRP A 312 -5.76 -14.65 9.38
C TRP A 312 -6.02 -13.82 10.63
N SER A 313 -6.30 -14.51 11.74
CA SER A 313 -6.17 -13.91 13.07
C SER A 313 -4.70 -13.88 13.47
N LEU A 314 -4.29 -12.81 14.13
CA LEU A 314 -2.90 -12.47 14.43
C LEU A 314 -2.73 -12.12 15.89
N GLU A 315 -1.61 -12.57 16.43
CA GLU A 315 -1.12 -12.16 17.75
C GLU A 315 0.06 -11.18 17.60
N PRO A 316 0.34 -10.33 18.61
CA PRO A 316 1.53 -9.50 18.60
C PRO A 316 2.80 -10.36 18.48
N GLY A 317 3.58 -10.12 17.43
CA GLY A 317 4.74 -10.94 17.06
C GLY A 317 4.60 -11.52 15.65
N ASP A 318 3.37 -11.77 15.20
CA ASP A 318 3.08 -12.18 13.83
C ASP A 318 3.25 -11.01 12.85
N VAL A 319 3.41 -11.34 11.57
CA VAL A 319 3.38 -10.35 10.49
C VAL A 319 2.57 -10.86 9.31
N LEU A 320 1.89 -9.94 8.64
CA LEU A 320 1.36 -10.18 7.30
C LEU A 320 2.33 -9.60 6.28
N VAL A 321 2.56 -10.31 5.20
CA VAL A 321 3.43 -9.90 4.11
C VAL A 321 2.63 -9.93 2.82
N HIS A 322 2.70 -8.89 2.02
CA HIS A 322 2.03 -8.85 0.71
C HIS A 322 2.87 -8.17 -0.38
N HIS A 323 2.70 -8.69 -1.59
CA HIS A 323 3.13 -8.02 -2.82
C HIS A 323 2.28 -6.75 -3.03
N PRO A 324 2.83 -5.64 -3.54
CA PRO A 324 2.09 -4.37 -3.57
C PRO A 324 0.97 -4.31 -4.62
N LEU A 325 0.93 -5.28 -5.54
CA LEU A 325 -0.21 -5.53 -6.43
C LEU A 325 -1.19 -6.59 -5.90
N THR A 326 -1.04 -7.09 -4.67
CA THR A 326 -2.09 -7.92 -4.08
C THR A 326 -3.22 -7.00 -3.62
N LEU A 327 -4.42 -7.20 -4.16
CA LEU A 327 -5.63 -6.51 -3.70
C LEU A 327 -5.88 -6.85 -2.24
N HIS A 328 -6.17 -5.83 -1.43
CA HIS A 328 -6.43 -6.01 -0.01
C HIS A 328 -7.33 -4.93 0.57
N PHE A 329 -7.97 -5.27 1.68
CA PHE A 329 -8.90 -4.42 2.43
C PHE A 329 -8.84 -4.75 3.92
N ALA A 330 -9.46 -3.93 4.77
CA ALA A 330 -9.59 -4.24 6.19
C ALA A 330 -10.87 -3.66 6.76
N ARG A 331 -11.61 -4.45 7.53
CA ARG A 331 -12.84 -4.02 8.21
C ARG A 331 -12.55 -2.96 9.30
N GLY A 332 -13.61 -2.31 9.79
CA GLY A 332 -13.55 -1.46 10.98
C GLY A 332 -13.30 -2.25 12.27
N THR A 333 -13.27 -1.56 13.40
CA THR A 333 -13.20 -2.12 14.76
C THR A 333 -14.48 -1.83 15.55
N ALA A 334 -15.61 -1.65 14.86
CA ALA A 334 -16.89 -1.27 15.46
C ALA A 334 -17.40 -2.28 16.50
N SER A 335 -17.12 -3.57 16.30
CA SER A 335 -17.49 -4.67 17.20
C SER A 335 -16.44 -4.99 18.26
N SER A 336 -15.32 -4.25 18.30
CA SER A 336 -14.19 -4.53 19.19
C SER A 336 -14.11 -3.54 20.34
N ASP A 337 -13.73 -4.05 21.51
CA ASP A 337 -13.31 -3.30 22.70
C ASP A 337 -11.78 -3.11 22.77
N ILE A 338 -11.05 -3.65 21.80
CA ILE A 338 -9.59 -3.61 21.72
C ILE A 338 -9.17 -2.60 20.65
N ARG A 339 -8.19 -1.75 21.00
CA ARG A 339 -7.49 -0.89 20.03
C ARG A 339 -6.73 -1.77 19.03
N ARG A 340 -6.80 -1.44 17.75
CA ARG A 340 -6.00 -2.08 16.70
C ARG A 340 -4.89 -1.16 16.20
N ARG A 341 -3.66 -1.37 16.67
CA ARG A 341 -2.45 -0.73 16.14
C ARG A 341 -1.84 -1.59 15.03
N GLY A 342 -1.73 -1.02 13.83
CA GLY A 342 -1.03 -1.63 12.70
C GLY A 342 0.01 -0.70 12.11
N LEU A 343 1.19 -1.23 11.78
CA LEU A 343 2.24 -0.50 11.07
C LEU A 343 2.58 -1.25 9.78
N ALA A 344 2.42 -0.57 8.65
CA ALA A 344 2.86 -1.07 7.35
C ALA A 344 4.26 -0.52 7.04
N LEU A 345 5.22 -1.42 6.83
CA LEU A 345 6.62 -1.11 6.50
C LEU A 345 6.91 -1.59 5.08
N ARG A 346 7.42 -0.68 4.24
CA ARG A 346 7.66 -0.97 2.83
C ARG A 346 9.14 -1.01 2.58
N TYR A 347 9.57 -2.12 1.99
CA TYR A 347 10.95 -2.36 1.63
C TYR A 347 11.03 -2.57 0.13
N VAL A 348 12.14 -2.11 -0.45
CA VAL A 348 12.42 -2.25 -1.87
C VAL A 348 13.81 -2.83 -2.06
N GLY A 349 13.96 -3.67 -3.08
CA GLY A 349 15.22 -4.32 -3.41
C GLY A 349 16.05 -3.58 -4.44
N ASP A 350 16.96 -4.33 -5.05
CA ASP A 350 17.94 -3.84 -6.01
C ASP A 350 17.29 -3.28 -7.29
N ASP A 351 16.24 -3.95 -7.78
CA ASP A 351 15.57 -3.64 -9.06
C ASP A 351 14.59 -2.47 -9.00
N ALA A 352 14.24 -2.01 -7.79
CA ALA A 352 13.23 -1.00 -7.61
C ALA A 352 13.77 0.39 -8.00
N THR A 353 13.04 1.05 -8.88
CA THR A 353 13.38 2.39 -9.39
C THR A 353 12.21 3.35 -9.23
N TYR A 354 12.53 4.64 -9.24
CA TYR A 354 11.55 5.71 -9.19
C TYR A 354 10.71 5.72 -10.46
N ASP A 355 9.39 5.80 -10.27
CA ASP A 355 8.42 5.88 -11.34
C ASP A 355 7.73 7.25 -11.31
N ASP A 356 7.98 8.07 -12.33
CA ASP A 356 7.44 9.41 -12.43
C ASP A 356 6.03 9.47 -13.02
N ARG A 357 5.31 8.36 -13.12
CA ARG A 357 3.91 8.38 -13.56
C ARG A 357 3.03 9.32 -12.71
N PRO A 358 1.96 9.89 -13.28
CA PRO A 358 1.03 10.71 -12.53
C PRO A 358 0.26 9.89 -11.48
N GLY A 359 -0.35 10.58 -10.51
CA GLY A 359 -1.27 9.96 -9.55
C GLY A 359 -0.61 9.36 -8.30
N THR A 360 0.71 9.40 -8.19
CA THR A 360 1.45 8.85 -7.05
C THR A 360 1.41 9.78 -5.83
N PHE A 361 1.49 9.24 -4.61
CA PHE A 361 1.31 10.00 -3.37
C PHE A 361 2.39 11.06 -3.18
N LEU A 362 3.63 10.84 -3.66
CA LEU A 362 4.70 11.85 -3.58
C LEU A 362 4.39 13.11 -4.40
N LYS A 363 3.56 12.97 -5.44
CA LYS A 363 3.09 14.09 -6.26
C LYS A 363 1.82 14.74 -5.72
N SER A 364 1.26 14.23 -4.62
CA SER A 364 0.06 14.81 -4.03
C SER A 364 0.31 16.11 -3.27
N PRO A 365 -0.64 17.07 -3.27
CA PRO A 365 -0.51 18.31 -2.51
C PRO A 365 -0.27 18.10 -1.01
N HIS A 366 -0.78 17.00 -0.43
CA HIS A 366 -0.58 16.70 0.98
C HIS A 366 0.88 16.38 1.32
N MET A 367 1.63 15.80 0.37
CA MET A 367 3.00 15.35 0.55
C MET A 367 4.02 16.36 0.00
N GLN A 368 3.64 17.11 -1.02
CA GLN A 368 4.46 18.17 -1.61
C GLN A 368 4.90 19.19 -0.52
N GLY A 369 6.19 19.51 -0.49
CA GLY A 369 6.77 20.44 0.48
C GLY A 369 6.98 19.88 1.90
N LYS A 370 6.44 18.70 2.24
CA LYS A 370 6.65 18.06 3.55
C LYS A 370 7.75 16.99 3.55
N LEU A 371 8.11 16.50 2.36
CA LEU A 371 9.27 15.64 2.14
C LEU A 371 10.41 16.46 1.54
N PRO A 372 11.68 16.09 1.81
CA PRO A 372 12.81 16.70 1.12
C PRO A 372 12.65 16.49 -0.38
N GLY A 373 13.14 17.45 -1.17
CA GLY A 373 13.18 17.28 -2.62
C GLY A 373 13.93 16.00 -2.97
N LEU A 374 13.29 15.10 -3.72
CA LEU A 374 13.87 13.79 -4.02
C LEU A 374 15.07 13.90 -4.96
N GLY A 375 15.05 14.87 -5.88
CA GLY A 375 16.07 15.01 -6.92
C GLY A 375 16.12 13.84 -7.91
N LEU A 376 15.19 12.87 -7.80
CA LEU A 376 15.14 11.68 -8.64
C LEU A 376 14.45 11.97 -9.98
N LYS A 377 15.03 11.41 -11.04
CA LYS A 377 14.46 11.30 -12.37
C LYS A 377 13.82 9.93 -12.55
N ASP A 378 12.94 9.83 -13.53
CA ASP A 378 12.33 8.57 -13.91
C ASP A 378 13.38 7.48 -14.17
N GLY A 379 13.22 6.32 -13.53
CA GLY A 379 14.17 5.21 -13.60
C GLY A 379 15.37 5.29 -12.66
N ASP A 380 15.55 6.38 -11.90
CA ASP A 380 16.62 6.45 -10.91
C ASP A 380 16.41 5.43 -9.78
N PRO A 381 17.48 4.84 -9.22
CA PRO A 381 17.36 3.92 -8.10
C PRO A 381 16.94 4.66 -6.82
N LEU A 382 16.15 3.99 -5.96
CA LEU A 382 15.71 4.57 -4.69
C LEU A 382 16.84 4.43 -3.65
N ARG A 383 17.68 5.45 -3.55
CA ARG A 383 18.86 5.47 -2.69
C ARG A 383 18.97 6.79 -1.93
N GLY A 384 19.84 6.81 -0.93
CA GLY A 384 20.20 8.01 -0.19
C GLY A 384 19.43 8.20 1.11
N ALA A 385 19.49 9.40 1.67
CA ALA A 385 19.05 9.64 3.04
C ALA A 385 17.53 9.44 3.26
N LEU A 386 16.69 9.55 2.23
CA LEU A 386 15.26 9.26 2.31
C LEU A 386 14.95 7.78 2.08
N PHE A 387 15.83 7.06 1.39
CA PHE A 387 15.71 5.63 1.08
C PHE A 387 16.95 4.90 1.58
N PRO A 388 17.15 4.84 2.92
CA PRO A 388 18.36 4.29 3.48
C PRO A 388 18.47 2.80 3.17
N ARG A 389 19.69 2.34 2.89
CA ARG A 389 19.98 0.91 2.86
C ARG A 389 19.85 0.35 4.28
N VAL A 390 19.12 -0.74 4.42
CA VAL A 390 18.87 -1.45 5.69
C VAL A 390 19.33 -2.91 5.66
N TRP A 391 19.76 -3.41 4.49
CA TRP A 391 20.38 -4.72 4.33
C TRP A 391 21.35 -4.74 3.13
N PRO A 392 22.51 -5.44 3.22
CA PRO A 392 23.10 -5.97 4.44
C PRO A 392 23.47 -4.83 5.41
N ARG A 393 23.61 -5.18 6.70
CA ARG A 393 23.85 -4.21 7.78
C ARG A 393 25.28 -3.69 7.80
#